data_AF-A0A7T5CJQ1-F1
#
_entry.id   AF-A0A7T5CJQ1-F1
#
_cell.length_a   1.000
_cell.length_b   1.000
_cell.length_c   1.000
_cell.angle_alpha   90.00
_cell.angle_beta   90.00
_cell.angle_gamma   90.00
#
_symmetry.space_group_name_H-M   'P 1'
#
loop_
_entity.id
_entity.type
_entity.pdbx_description
1 polymer ?
#
loop_
_entity_poly.entity_id
_entity_poly.type
_entity_poly.pdbx_seq_one_letter_code
_entity_poly.pdbx_strand_id
1 'polypeptide(L)'
;MGQKRHSKPIRRKCDQAESVAVPTSSHQKKILNRSLFALTFFAAGLLTVISIQPNWFTEGRDSKPLNNPTVLNKNADLAVSQTKLHSNFKIEPKTLNELLDLPKEKLDKVDIARINLLCASELPATRELDVEHALKKLDEWAQRVAYETDRHLYRVNDPLFAKHYGNSEAQYRAEMLTQVLYEDLNIKYNPEAINSFSFTDPSVAFIHGMIPASGKTTADTPGGTCVSMPVLYVAVGRRLGYPLKLVTTDSHIFVRWDTSNTDWYVKPKYSIGESFNIETTNGFNRYNDDYYRAWPRILTEQEVLKNGYLVSLSPAEEFAQFMAARGHHAMDVGQYAFATRCYENAFRSDGSRPCFSAWFLRAAQVSDYQTKTPELQQMLLQANNGPQKKKKPQIPNGHDLQDPLDTVLPQSPKPFGVQVQQLPNPNRINQ
;
A
#
# COMPACT_ATOMS: atom_id res chain seq x y z
N MET A 1 66.94 42.66 8.33
CA MET A 1 65.67 42.51 7.57
C MET A 1 66.02 42.65 6.09
N GLY A 2 65.84 41.73 5.15
CA GLY A 2 65.29 40.37 5.09
C GLY A 2 65.23 39.98 3.60
N GLN A 3 66.05 38.98 3.22
CA GLN A 3 66.01 37.98 2.12
C GLN A 3 65.07 38.19 0.89
N LYS A 4 65.54 38.13 -0.37
CA LYS A 4 65.87 36.93 -1.23
C LYS A 4 64.71 35.90 -1.28
N ARG A 5 64.20 35.39 -2.41
CA ARG A 5 64.81 34.93 -3.67
C ARG A 5 63.72 34.52 -4.70
N HIS A 6 64.15 34.44 -5.97
CA HIS A 6 63.47 33.87 -7.14
C HIS A 6 62.96 32.42 -7.00
N SER A 7 61.94 32.09 -7.79
CA SER A 7 61.71 30.72 -8.29
C SER A 7 61.22 30.72 -9.76
N LYS A 8 61.87 29.88 -10.57
CA LYS A 8 61.35 29.18 -11.75
C LYS A 8 61.93 27.72 -11.68
N PRO A 9 61.68 26.82 -12.64
CA PRO A 9 60.51 25.94 -12.75
C PRO A 9 60.93 24.46 -12.89
N ILE A 10 60.13 23.45 -12.54
CA ILE A 10 60.50 22.04 -12.86
C ILE A 10 59.29 21.17 -13.23
N ARG A 11 59.34 20.63 -14.46
CA ARG A 11 58.63 19.44 -14.96
C ARG A 11 59.24 18.15 -14.37
N ARG A 12 58.43 17.15 -14.01
CA ARG A 12 58.77 15.71 -13.99
C ARG A 12 57.47 14.92 -14.30
N LYS A 13 57.37 14.22 -15.43
CA LYS A 13 57.81 12.85 -15.75
C LYS A 13 57.07 11.75 -14.98
N CYS A 14 56.25 11.00 -15.74
CA CYS A 14 55.94 9.58 -15.54
C CYS A 14 57.21 8.76 -15.33
N ASP A 15 57.12 7.72 -14.50
CA ASP A 15 57.60 6.37 -14.79
C ASP A 15 56.96 5.35 -13.82
N GLN A 16 56.99 4.09 -14.25
CA GLN A 16 56.29 2.90 -13.77
C GLN A 16 56.88 2.22 -12.52
N ALA A 17 56.17 1.15 -12.10
CA ALA A 17 56.52 0.06 -11.17
C ALA A 17 56.11 0.32 -9.70
N GLU A 18 55.57 -0.61 -8.91
CA GLU A 18 55.72 -2.06 -8.85
C GLU A 18 54.44 -2.76 -8.35
N SER A 19 54.27 -4.01 -8.77
CA SER A 19 53.26 -4.95 -8.30
C SER A 19 53.57 -5.46 -6.90
N VAL A 20 52.69 -5.21 -5.93
CA VAL A 20 52.70 -5.86 -4.62
C VAL A 20 51.60 -6.92 -4.58
N ALA A 21 52.03 -8.16 -4.47
CA ALA A 21 51.18 -9.32 -4.25
C ALA A 21 50.56 -9.29 -2.84
N VAL A 22 49.25 -9.52 -2.75
CA VAL A 22 48.52 -9.74 -1.50
C VAL A 22 48.09 -11.21 -1.43
N PRO A 23 48.28 -11.92 -0.31
CA PRO A 23 48.00 -13.34 -0.23
C PRO A 23 46.49 -13.61 -0.14
N THR A 24 45.94 -14.33 -1.11
CA THR A 24 44.57 -14.86 -1.06
C THR A 24 44.55 -16.11 -0.17
N SER A 25 43.85 -16.03 0.97
CA SER A 25 43.61 -17.16 1.86
C SER A 25 42.53 -18.11 1.30
N SER A 26 42.71 -19.39 1.61
CA SER A 26 42.13 -20.55 0.98
C SER A 26 40.72 -20.93 1.49
N HIS A 27 39.73 -20.03 1.39
CA HIS A 27 38.35 -20.34 1.83
C HIS A 27 37.21 -20.02 0.85
N GLN A 28 37.50 -19.77 -0.42
CA GLN A 28 36.47 -19.54 -1.47
C GLN A 28 36.55 -20.54 -2.64
N LYS A 29 36.44 -21.84 -2.35
CA LYS A 29 36.29 -22.89 -3.39
C LYS A 29 35.24 -23.96 -3.04
N LYS A 30 34.10 -23.57 -2.46
CA LYS A 30 33.01 -24.52 -2.14
C LYS A 30 31.57 -24.05 -2.42
N ILE A 31 31.35 -23.12 -3.36
CA ILE A 31 29.99 -22.80 -3.83
C ILE A 31 29.97 -22.67 -5.36
N LEU A 32 30.37 -23.74 -6.04
CA LEU A 32 30.08 -23.91 -7.47
C LEU A 32 30.05 -25.41 -7.78
N ASN A 33 29.00 -26.08 -7.32
CA ASN A 33 28.56 -27.42 -7.77
C ASN A 33 27.40 -27.85 -6.89
N ARG A 34 26.16 -27.58 -7.32
CA ARG A 34 24.93 -28.28 -6.90
C ARG A 34 23.72 -27.64 -7.58
N SER A 35 23.49 -28.04 -8.83
CA SER A 35 22.21 -27.89 -9.52
C SER A 35 22.14 -28.95 -10.62
N LEU A 36 21.99 -30.19 -10.17
CA LEU A 36 21.56 -31.34 -10.97
C LEU A 36 21.01 -32.36 -9.96
N PHE A 37 19.91 -33.04 -10.30
CA PHE A 37 18.92 -33.74 -9.43
C PHE A 37 17.83 -32.78 -8.90
N ALA A 38 16.55 -32.86 -9.28
CA ALA A 38 15.77 -34.04 -9.59
C ALA A 38 14.82 -33.85 -10.80
N LEU A 39 14.81 -34.87 -11.66
CA LEU A 39 13.80 -35.19 -12.67
C LEU A 39 12.95 -36.36 -12.11
N THR A 40 11.67 -36.44 -12.53
CA THR A 40 10.68 -37.55 -12.35
C THR A 40 10.13 -37.71 -10.93
N PHE A 41 8.81 -37.73 -10.63
CA PHE A 41 7.59 -38.28 -11.26
C PHE A 41 6.39 -37.31 -11.02
N PHE A 42 5.20 -37.30 -11.64
CA PHE A 42 4.38 -38.26 -12.40
C PHE A 42 3.46 -37.45 -13.36
N ALA A 43 3.22 -37.98 -14.56
CA ALA A 43 2.20 -37.51 -15.49
C ALA A 43 0.87 -38.26 -15.25
N ALA A 44 -0.27 -37.55 -15.33
CA ALA A 44 -1.54 -38.00 -15.93
C ALA A 44 -2.70 -37.11 -15.43
N GLY A 45 -3.37 -36.41 -16.34
CA GLY A 45 -4.53 -35.59 -15.99
C GLY A 45 -5.04 -34.73 -17.15
N LEU A 46 -5.52 -35.42 -18.18
CA LEU A 46 -6.30 -35.01 -19.35
C LEU A 46 -6.87 -33.57 -19.42
N LEU A 47 -6.74 -33.01 -20.63
CA LEU A 47 -7.49 -31.92 -21.23
C LEU A 47 -8.96 -31.79 -20.74
N THR A 48 -9.33 -30.60 -20.27
CA THR A 48 -10.56 -29.92 -20.73
C THR A 48 -10.31 -28.41 -20.68
N VAL A 49 -9.90 -27.84 -21.80
CA VAL A 49 -9.88 -26.39 -21.99
C VAL A 49 -11.31 -25.95 -22.26
N ILE A 50 -12.02 -25.49 -21.23
CA ILE A 50 -13.23 -24.69 -21.41
C ILE A 50 -12.76 -23.23 -21.48
N SER A 51 -12.62 -22.71 -22.70
CA SER A 51 -12.55 -21.28 -22.93
C SER A 51 -13.85 -20.65 -22.41
N ILE A 52 -13.79 -19.99 -21.25
CA ILE A 52 -14.81 -19.04 -20.84
C ILE A 52 -14.41 -17.70 -21.46
N GLN A 53 -15.04 -17.35 -22.57
CA GLN A 53 -15.01 -16.00 -23.10
C GLN A 53 -15.89 -15.09 -22.22
N PRO A 54 -15.46 -13.88 -21.86
CA PRO A 54 -16.35 -12.89 -21.29
C PRO A 54 -17.16 -12.25 -22.43
N ASN A 55 -18.35 -12.78 -22.68
CA ASN A 55 -19.36 -12.15 -23.53
C ASN A 55 -20.31 -11.30 -22.68
N TRP A 56 -19.87 -10.11 -22.25
CA TRP A 56 -20.76 -9.01 -21.85
C TRP A 56 -20.12 -7.67 -22.28
N PHE A 57 -20.85 -6.89 -23.09
CA PHE A 57 -20.49 -5.66 -23.82
C PHE A 57 -19.60 -5.80 -25.08
N THR A 58 -20.15 -6.41 -26.14
CA THR A 58 -19.79 -6.10 -27.54
C THR A 58 -21.04 -5.84 -28.36
N GLU A 59 -21.76 -4.75 -28.05
CA GLU A 59 -22.52 -4.04 -29.07
C GLU A 59 -21.60 -2.99 -29.69
N GLY A 60 -21.53 -3.02 -31.02
CA GLY A 60 -20.45 -2.47 -31.83
C GLY A 60 -20.09 -1.01 -31.54
N ARG A 61 -18.80 -0.80 -31.21
CA ARG A 61 -18.09 0.40 -31.62
C ARG A 61 -16.98 -0.03 -32.57
N ASP A 62 -17.15 0.30 -33.85
CA ASP A 62 -16.03 0.45 -34.77
C ASP A 62 -15.12 1.57 -34.25
N SER A 63 -14.17 1.25 -33.38
CA SER A 63 -13.11 2.17 -32.99
C SER A 63 -12.04 2.21 -34.09
N LYS A 64 -12.30 3.02 -35.11
CA LYS A 64 -11.20 3.58 -35.90
C LYS A 64 -10.27 4.35 -34.94
N PRO A 65 -8.94 4.21 -35.07
CA PRO A 65 -8.01 4.96 -34.24
C PRO A 65 -8.17 6.46 -34.51
N LEU A 66 -8.60 7.20 -33.49
CA LEU A 66 -8.64 8.67 -33.49
C LEU A 66 -7.23 9.22 -33.33
N ASN A 67 -6.44 9.15 -34.40
CA ASN A 67 -5.26 10.00 -34.57
C ASN A 67 -5.72 11.31 -35.22
N ASN A 68 -6.13 12.27 -34.39
CA ASN A 68 -6.17 13.68 -34.77
C ASN A 68 -6.15 14.57 -33.51
N PRO A 69 -5.00 15.20 -33.16
CA PRO A 69 -4.91 16.11 -32.03
C PRO A 69 -5.24 17.54 -32.48
N THR A 70 -6.45 17.79 -32.95
CA THR A 70 -6.87 19.16 -33.25
C THR A 70 -8.38 19.26 -33.24
N VAL A 71 -8.90 20.19 -32.43
CA VAL A 71 -10.32 20.52 -32.16
C VAL A 71 -10.85 19.87 -30.88
N LEU A 72 -10.19 20.21 -29.77
CA LEU A 72 -10.84 20.32 -28.46
C LEU A 72 -11.82 21.51 -28.53
N ASN A 73 -13.10 21.19 -28.45
CA ASN A 73 -14.21 22.12 -28.43
C ASN A 73 -14.11 23.03 -27.19
N LYS A 74 -13.64 24.27 -27.37
CA LYS A 74 -13.41 25.27 -26.30
C LYS A 74 -14.68 25.79 -25.61
N ASN A 75 -15.87 25.29 -25.98
CA ASN A 75 -17.14 25.86 -25.53
C ASN A 75 -18.00 24.89 -24.70
N ALA A 76 -17.45 23.76 -24.26
CA ALA A 76 -18.08 22.87 -23.27
C ALA A 76 -17.60 23.15 -21.82
N ASP A 77 -17.00 24.32 -21.57
CA ASP A 77 -16.68 24.87 -20.24
C ASP A 77 -17.93 25.37 -19.48
N LEU A 78 -19.08 24.73 -19.70
CA LEU A 78 -20.33 25.02 -19.01
C LEU A 78 -20.26 24.47 -17.58
N ALA A 79 -19.75 25.31 -16.66
CA ALA A 79 -20.07 25.34 -15.24
C ALA A 79 -20.18 23.98 -14.51
N VAL A 80 -19.29 23.02 -14.81
CA VAL A 80 -19.02 21.96 -13.84
C VAL A 80 -18.35 22.66 -12.67
N SER A 81 -19.11 22.86 -11.60
CA SER A 81 -18.61 23.34 -10.31
C SER A 81 -17.32 22.58 -10.01
N GLN A 82 -16.17 23.23 -10.17
CA GLN A 82 -14.89 22.64 -9.81
C GLN A 82 -14.97 22.36 -8.32
N THR A 83 -15.23 21.10 -7.96
CA THR A 83 -15.25 20.69 -6.56
C THR A 83 -13.89 21.05 -6.00
N LYS A 84 -13.88 22.10 -5.16
CA LYS A 84 -12.66 22.58 -4.53
C LYS A 84 -12.14 21.45 -3.65
N LEU A 85 -10.95 20.94 -3.97
CA LEU A 85 -10.32 19.91 -3.16
C LEU A 85 -10.23 20.39 -1.71
N HIS A 86 -10.52 19.48 -0.79
CA HIS A 86 -10.45 19.73 0.64
C HIS A 86 -9.00 19.58 1.11
N SER A 87 -8.28 20.69 1.26
CA SER A 87 -7.01 20.72 1.98
C SER A 87 -7.25 20.97 3.48
N ASN A 88 -7.85 19.99 4.16
CA ASN A 88 -8.00 20.06 5.63
C ASN A 88 -6.67 19.78 6.36
N PHE A 89 -5.61 19.44 5.63
CA PHE A 89 -4.27 19.22 6.15
C PHE A 89 -3.63 20.58 6.47
N LYS A 90 -3.24 20.78 7.73
CA LYS A 90 -2.69 22.04 8.26
C LYS A 90 -1.21 21.94 8.61
N ILE A 91 -0.67 20.73 8.65
CA ILE A 91 0.72 20.46 9.01
C ILE A 91 1.36 19.67 7.87
N GLU A 92 2.52 20.14 7.41
CA GLU A 92 3.23 19.58 6.26
C GLU A 92 4.68 19.23 6.64
N PRO A 93 4.92 18.13 7.38
CA PRO A 93 6.28 17.70 7.67
C PRO A 93 7.01 17.43 6.35
N LYS A 94 8.28 17.85 6.28
CA LYS A 94 9.14 17.66 5.11
C LYS A 94 10.05 16.45 5.24
N THR A 95 10.22 15.93 6.46
CA THR A 95 11.06 14.76 6.75
C THR A 95 10.36 13.77 7.66
N LEU A 96 10.82 12.51 7.66
CA LEU A 96 10.32 11.50 8.60
C LEU A 96 10.61 11.88 10.05
N ASN A 97 11.73 12.55 10.33
CA ASN A 97 12.06 13.01 11.68
C ASN A 97 11.07 14.07 12.19
N GLU A 98 10.73 15.07 11.36
CA GLU A 98 9.68 16.03 11.70
C GLU A 98 8.35 15.34 12.00
N LEU A 99 7.99 14.31 11.23
CA LEU A 99 6.79 13.52 11.47
C LEU A 99 6.84 12.72 12.77
N LEU A 100 8.00 12.14 13.12
CA LEU A 100 8.22 11.40 14.37
C LEU A 100 8.22 12.30 15.62
N ASP A 101 8.58 13.57 15.46
CA ASP A 101 8.58 14.58 16.53
C ASP A 101 7.19 15.20 16.77
N LEU A 102 6.22 14.98 15.87
CA LEU A 102 4.86 15.46 16.05
C LEU A 102 4.13 14.71 17.17
N PRO A 103 3.39 15.41 18.06
CA PRO A 103 2.44 14.76 18.95
C PRO A 103 1.40 13.96 18.16
N LYS A 104 0.98 12.79 18.67
CA LYS A 104 0.05 11.89 17.98
C LYS A 104 -1.27 12.56 17.62
N GLU A 105 -1.72 13.47 18.48
CA GLU A 105 -2.97 14.22 18.35
C GLU A 105 -2.93 15.25 17.21
N LYS A 106 -1.76 15.46 16.60
CA LYS A 106 -1.56 16.35 15.44
C LYS A 106 -1.48 15.59 14.13
N LEU A 107 -1.37 14.26 14.15
CA LEU A 107 -1.29 13.45 12.93
C LEU A 107 -2.58 13.53 12.09
N ASP A 108 -3.72 13.83 12.71
CA ASP A 108 -4.99 14.08 12.02
C ASP A 108 -4.97 15.33 11.14
N LYS A 109 -3.97 16.21 11.30
CA LYS A 109 -3.75 17.41 10.49
C LYS A 109 -2.73 17.21 9.38
N VAL A 110 -2.15 16.02 9.24
CA VAL A 110 -1.19 15.66 8.20
C VAL A 110 -1.89 14.80 7.14
N ASP A 111 -1.53 15.02 5.87
CA ASP A 111 -2.01 14.18 4.78
C ASP A 111 -1.47 12.73 4.92
N ILE A 112 -2.37 11.74 4.93
CA ILE A 112 -2.01 10.32 5.01
C ILE A 112 -1.03 9.90 3.91
N ALA A 113 -1.15 10.48 2.70
CA ALA A 113 -0.19 10.21 1.63
C ALA A 113 1.20 10.72 1.98
N ARG A 114 1.31 11.91 2.59
CA ARG A 114 2.59 12.47 3.05
C ARG A 114 3.18 11.60 4.17
N ILE A 115 2.37 11.15 5.12
CA ILE A 115 2.82 10.20 6.16
C ILE A 115 3.39 8.93 5.51
N ASN A 116 2.64 8.30 4.59
CA ASN A 116 3.07 7.07 3.92
C ASN A 116 4.34 7.27 3.08
N LEU A 117 4.41 8.35 2.30
CA LEU A 117 5.57 8.68 1.45
C LEU A 117 6.81 9.02 2.28
N LEU A 118 6.67 9.71 3.42
CA LEU A 118 7.80 9.96 4.33
C LEU A 118 8.27 8.67 5.02
N CYS A 119 7.36 7.76 5.37
CA CYS A 119 7.72 6.41 5.84
C CYS A 119 8.41 5.57 4.76
N ALA A 120 8.17 5.84 3.48
CA ALA A 120 8.92 5.23 2.39
C ALA A 120 10.26 5.93 2.14
N SER A 121 10.32 7.25 2.33
CA SER A 121 11.52 8.06 2.08
C SER A 121 12.69 7.61 2.95
N GLU A 122 13.91 7.84 2.49
CA GLU A 122 15.15 7.42 3.17
C GLU A 122 15.40 5.90 3.23
N LEU A 123 14.48 5.03 2.77
CA LEU A 123 14.87 3.64 2.49
C LEU A 123 15.91 3.65 1.36
N PRO A 124 16.90 2.72 1.35
CA PRO A 124 17.96 2.72 0.35
C PRO A 124 17.44 2.78 -1.10
N ALA A 125 16.34 2.09 -1.41
CA ALA A 125 15.75 2.03 -2.75
C ALA A 125 14.91 3.26 -3.15
N THR A 126 14.58 4.15 -2.20
CA THR A 126 13.63 5.26 -2.40
C THR A 126 14.21 6.60 -1.92
N ARG A 127 15.53 6.71 -1.79
CA ARG A 127 16.18 7.97 -1.34
C ARG A 127 15.90 9.16 -2.25
N GLU A 128 15.64 8.89 -3.53
CA GLU A 128 15.33 9.90 -4.55
C GLU A 128 13.81 10.08 -4.74
N LEU A 129 12.99 9.57 -3.82
CA LEU A 129 11.54 9.73 -3.88
C LEU A 129 11.15 11.22 -3.78
N ASP A 130 10.59 11.74 -4.87
CA ASP A 130 10.01 13.09 -4.90
C ASP A 130 8.60 13.07 -4.29
N VAL A 131 8.54 13.35 -3.00
CA VAL A 131 7.30 13.39 -2.22
C VAL A 131 6.33 14.45 -2.77
N GLU A 132 6.83 15.62 -3.17
CA GLU A 132 5.97 16.72 -3.61
C GLU A 132 5.37 16.45 -4.99
N HIS A 133 6.13 15.87 -5.92
CA HIS A 133 5.60 15.36 -7.19
C HIS A 133 4.51 14.32 -6.96
N ALA A 134 4.74 13.37 -6.05
CA ALA A 134 3.77 12.33 -5.75
C ALA A 134 2.46 12.90 -5.19
N LEU A 135 2.54 13.87 -4.26
CA LEU A 135 1.35 14.53 -3.70
C LEU A 135 0.58 15.33 -4.76
N LYS A 136 1.28 16.06 -5.64
CA LYS A 136 0.66 16.77 -6.76
C LYS A 136 -0.06 15.80 -7.69
N LYS A 137 0.51 14.62 -7.94
CA LYS A 137 -0.13 13.60 -8.78
C LYS A 137 -1.43 13.07 -8.15
N LEU A 138 -1.47 12.89 -6.84
CA LEU A 138 -2.68 12.53 -6.11
C LEU A 138 -3.74 13.64 -6.18
N ASP A 139 -3.36 14.91 -6.20
CA ASP A 139 -4.29 16.03 -6.39
C ASP A 139 -4.88 16.03 -7.81
N GLU A 140 -4.07 15.77 -8.84
CA GLU A 140 -4.54 15.60 -10.23
C GLU A 140 -5.55 14.45 -10.33
N TRP A 141 -5.27 13.31 -9.70
CA TRP A 141 -6.18 12.17 -9.66
C TRP A 141 -7.46 12.47 -8.89
N ALA A 142 -7.38 13.19 -7.76
CA ALA A 142 -8.57 13.63 -7.04
C ALA A 142 -9.44 14.55 -7.90
N GLN A 143 -8.85 15.49 -8.64
CA GLN A 143 -9.60 16.34 -9.59
C GLN A 143 -10.30 15.50 -10.68
N ARG A 144 -9.61 14.47 -11.22
CA ARG A 144 -10.20 13.55 -12.19
C ARG A 144 -11.40 12.80 -11.60
N VAL A 145 -11.26 12.25 -10.40
CA VAL A 145 -12.35 11.56 -9.69
C VAL A 145 -13.51 12.51 -9.41
N ALA A 146 -13.24 13.74 -8.95
CA ALA A 146 -14.26 14.75 -8.70
C ALA A 146 -15.08 15.03 -9.95
N TYR A 147 -14.41 15.32 -11.07
CA TYR A 147 -15.05 15.59 -12.35
C TYR A 147 -15.97 14.44 -12.79
N GLU A 148 -15.45 13.21 -12.74
CA GLU A 148 -16.19 12.02 -13.15
C GLU A 148 -17.38 11.71 -12.23
N THR A 149 -17.20 11.93 -10.93
CA THR A 149 -18.25 11.73 -9.92
C THR A 149 -19.37 12.75 -10.08
N ASP A 150 -19.03 14.03 -10.26
CA ASP A 150 -20.01 15.12 -10.28
C ASP A 150 -20.81 15.12 -11.60
N ARG A 151 -20.18 14.82 -12.75
CA ARG A 151 -20.90 14.76 -14.03
C ARG A 151 -21.93 13.62 -14.11
N HIS A 152 -21.78 12.58 -13.27
CA HIS A 152 -22.68 11.43 -13.21
C HIS A 152 -23.58 11.41 -11.97
N LEU A 153 -23.53 12.45 -11.12
CA LEU A 153 -24.23 12.47 -9.83
C LEU A 153 -25.75 12.30 -9.95
N TYR A 154 -26.33 12.63 -11.11
CA TYR A 154 -27.74 12.39 -11.40
C TYR A 154 -28.17 10.92 -11.19
N ARG A 155 -27.24 9.96 -11.35
CA ARG A 155 -27.49 8.52 -11.18
C ARG A 155 -27.92 8.12 -9.77
N VAL A 156 -27.63 8.96 -8.77
CA VAL A 156 -28.08 8.72 -7.39
C VAL A 156 -29.59 8.85 -7.26
N ASN A 157 -30.20 9.75 -8.03
CA ASN A 157 -31.64 10.06 -7.95
C ASN A 157 -32.45 9.47 -9.11
N ASP A 158 -31.79 9.05 -10.19
CA ASP A 158 -32.45 8.39 -11.32
C ASP A 158 -32.92 6.99 -10.91
N PRO A 159 -34.24 6.67 -10.98
CA PRO A 159 -34.77 5.37 -10.60
C PRO A 159 -34.14 4.17 -11.33
N LEU A 160 -33.58 4.39 -12.53
CA LEU A 160 -32.88 3.35 -13.30
C LEU A 160 -31.58 2.90 -12.63
N PHE A 161 -30.92 3.80 -11.91
CA PHE A 161 -29.58 3.58 -11.35
C PHE A 161 -29.55 3.59 -9.81
N ALA A 162 -30.45 4.32 -9.15
CA ALA A 162 -30.42 4.54 -7.70
C ALA A 162 -30.36 3.24 -6.90
N LYS A 163 -31.11 2.21 -7.33
CA LYS A 163 -31.13 0.88 -6.68
C LYS A 163 -29.77 0.18 -6.69
N HIS A 164 -28.97 0.36 -7.75
CA HIS A 164 -27.62 -0.21 -7.85
C HIS A 164 -26.71 0.32 -6.74
N TYR A 165 -26.81 1.62 -6.46
CA TYR A 165 -26.05 2.28 -5.37
C TYR A 165 -26.76 2.19 -4.02
N GLY A 166 -27.73 1.29 -3.84
CA GLY A 166 -28.47 1.13 -2.60
C GLY A 166 -29.21 2.40 -2.14
N ASN A 167 -29.55 3.29 -3.07
CA ASN A 167 -30.06 4.64 -2.80
C ASN A 167 -29.16 5.47 -1.86
N SER A 168 -27.83 5.27 -1.93
CA SER A 168 -26.84 5.99 -1.13
C SER A 168 -25.87 6.76 -2.02
N GLU A 169 -25.80 8.08 -1.82
CA GLU A 169 -24.77 8.91 -2.47
C GLU A 169 -23.36 8.50 -2.04
N ALA A 170 -23.17 8.05 -0.79
CA ALA A 170 -21.87 7.58 -0.31
C ALA A 170 -21.41 6.34 -1.09
N GLN A 171 -22.30 5.37 -1.30
CA GLN A 171 -21.99 4.19 -2.10
C GLN A 171 -21.67 4.57 -3.54
N TYR A 172 -22.45 5.46 -4.15
CA TYR A 172 -22.17 5.99 -5.48
C TYR A 172 -20.78 6.65 -5.55
N ARG A 173 -20.44 7.53 -4.60
CA ARG A 173 -19.14 8.22 -4.59
C ARG A 173 -17.97 7.26 -4.35
N ALA A 174 -18.14 6.27 -3.47
CA ALA A 174 -17.14 5.23 -3.24
C ALA A 174 -16.91 4.37 -4.49
N GLU A 175 -17.97 4.02 -5.21
CA GLU A 175 -17.88 3.27 -6.46
C GLU A 175 -17.22 4.09 -7.57
N MET A 176 -17.59 5.37 -7.73
CA MET A 176 -16.95 6.27 -8.69
C MET A 176 -15.46 6.49 -8.39
N LEU A 177 -15.09 6.65 -7.12
CA LEU A 177 -13.68 6.71 -6.70
C LEU A 177 -12.93 5.47 -7.18
N THR A 178 -13.47 4.28 -6.89
CA THR A 178 -12.80 3.03 -7.23
C THR A 178 -12.74 2.82 -8.73
N GLN A 179 -13.84 3.08 -9.44
CA GLN A 179 -13.91 2.91 -10.89
C GLN A 179 -12.94 3.84 -11.62
N VAL A 180 -12.90 5.13 -11.26
CA VAL A 180 -12.01 6.08 -11.94
C VAL A 180 -10.54 5.77 -11.64
N LEU A 181 -10.19 5.44 -10.39
CA LEU A 181 -8.81 5.06 -10.08
C LEU A 181 -8.41 3.77 -10.81
N TYR A 182 -9.29 2.77 -10.83
CA TYR A 182 -8.99 1.46 -11.39
C TYR A 182 -9.02 1.44 -12.93
N GLU A 183 -10.07 1.98 -13.55
CA GLU A 183 -10.32 1.90 -14.99
C GLU A 183 -9.67 3.06 -15.75
N ASP A 184 -9.89 4.31 -15.33
CA ASP A 184 -9.40 5.49 -16.07
C ASP A 184 -7.91 5.76 -15.79
N LEU A 185 -7.50 5.62 -14.53
CA LEU A 185 -6.14 5.94 -14.08
C LEU A 185 -5.24 4.71 -14.02
N ASN A 186 -5.75 3.52 -14.34
CA ASN A 186 -5.02 2.27 -14.38
C ASN A 186 -4.25 1.96 -13.08
N ILE A 187 -4.82 2.28 -11.92
CA ILE A 187 -4.28 1.86 -10.62
C ILE A 187 -4.65 0.40 -10.40
N LYS A 188 -3.68 -0.50 -10.55
CA LYS A 188 -3.88 -1.96 -10.51
C LYS A 188 -3.09 -2.61 -9.38
N TYR A 189 -3.53 -3.80 -9.01
CA TYR A 189 -2.75 -4.70 -8.19
C TYR A 189 -1.52 -5.17 -8.97
N ASN A 190 -0.37 -5.25 -8.31
CA ASN A 190 0.87 -5.77 -8.88
C ASN A 190 0.71 -7.29 -9.08
N PRO A 191 0.63 -7.79 -10.34
CA PRO A 191 0.44 -9.22 -10.59
C PRO A 191 1.59 -10.07 -10.06
N GLU A 192 2.81 -9.55 -9.96
CA GLU A 192 3.98 -10.26 -9.43
C GLU A 192 3.94 -10.40 -7.91
N ALA A 193 3.11 -9.61 -7.21
CA ALA A 193 2.91 -9.76 -5.78
C ALA A 193 1.85 -10.83 -5.44
N ILE A 194 1.10 -11.34 -6.43
CA ILE A 194 0.10 -12.38 -6.22
C ILE A 194 0.82 -13.70 -5.93
N ASN A 195 0.83 -14.13 -4.65
CA ASN A 195 1.52 -15.31 -4.12
C ASN A 195 3.03 -15.20 -3.90
N SER A 196 3.63 -14.05 -4.22
CA SER A 196 5.06 -13.77 -3.98
C SER A 196 5.25 -12.40 -3.34
N PHE A 197 4.27 -11.99 -2.54
CA PHE A 197 4.36 -10.76 -1.77
C PHE A 197 5.59 -10.80 -0.85
N SER A 198 6.42 -9.77 -0.94
CA SER A 198 7.60 -9.61 -0.11
C SER A 198 7.81 -8.13 0.16
N PHE A 199 8.26 -7.79 1.36
CA PHE A 199 8.62 -6.41 1.68
C PHE A 199 10.04 -6.06 1.20
N THR A 200 10.78 -6.98 0.57
CA THR A 200 12.10 -6.68 -0.02
C THR A 200 12.04 -5.51 -1.01
N ASP A 201 10.96 -5.42 -1.80
CA ASP A 201 10.67 -4.26 -2.63
C ASP A 201 9.72 -3.28 -1.90
N PRO A 202 10.16 -2.08 -1.51
CA PRO A 202 9.27 -1.15 -0.83
C PRO A 202 8.16 -0.60 -1.75
N SER A 203 8.26 -0.75 -3.08
CA SER A 203 7.23 -0.29 -4.01
C SER A 203 5.89 -0.98 -3.79
N VAL A 204 5.90 -2.24 -3.33
CA VAL A 204 4.66 -2.99 -3.09
C VAL A 204 3.96 -2.57 -1.79
N ALA A 205 4.72 -2.05 -0.81
CA ALA A 205 4.26 -1.71 0.53
C ALA A 205 3.84 -0.24 0.70
N PHE A 206 4.30 0.66 -0.18
CA PHE A 206 4.04 2.09 -0.10
C PHE A 206 3.43 2.64 -1.39
N ILE A 207 2.67 3.73 -1.29
CA ILE A 207 1.90 4.25 -2.44
C ILE A 207 2.77 4.73 -3.62
N HIS A 208 4.06 5.00 -3.39
CA HIS A 208 4.96 5.43 -4.45
C HIS A 208 5.09 4.39 -5.59
N GLY A 209 4.91 3.10 -5.31
CA GLY A 209 4.94 2.06 -6.34
C GLY A 209 3.81 2.13 -7.36
N MET A 210 2.76 2.93 -7.10
CA MET A 210 1.67 3.20 -8.04
C MET A 210 1.73 4.59 -8.66
N ILE A 211 2.64 5.45 -8.19
CA ILE A 211 2.71 6.85 -8.63
C ILE A 211 3.83 6.97 -9.67
N PRO A 212 3.51 7.34 -10.92
CA PRO A 212 4.52 7.42 -11.96
C PRO A 212 5.51 8.56 -11.68
N ALA A 213 6.78 8.29 -11.94
CA ALA A 213 7.80 9.32 -12.01
C ALA A 213 7.48 10.37 -13.09
N SER A 214 8.14 11.53 -13.04
CA SER A 214 7.97 12.57 -14.04
C SER A 214 8.23 12.04 -15.46
N GLY A 215 7.31 12.33 -16.39
CA GLY A 215 7.35 11.82 -17.77
C GLY A 215 6.92 10.37 -17.96
N LYS A 216 6.44 9.69 -16.92
CA LYS A 216 5.89 8.33 -16.96
C LYS A 216 4.38 8.30 -16.75
N THR A 217 3.80 7.15 -17.03
CA THR A 217 2.36 6.86 -16.83
C THR A 217 2.18 5.73 -15.82
N THR A 218 0.96 5.51 -15.34
CA THR A 218 0.66 4.40 -14.42
C THR A 218 0.91 3.02 -15.04
N ALA A 219 0.93 2.91 -16.37
CA ALA A 219 1.34 1.69 -17.07
C ALA A 219 2.84 1.38 -16.92
N ASP A 220 3.66 2.36 -16.54
CA ASP A 220 5.09 2.19 -16.24
C ASP A 220 5.34 1.84 -14.77
N THR A 221 4.29 1.71 -13.95
CA THR A 221 4.40 1.42 -12.52
C THR A 221 4.12 -0.06 -12.26
N PRO A 222 4.78 -0.70 -11.27
CA PRO A 222 4.51 -2.09 -10.92
C PRO A 222 3.10 -2.33 -10.38
N GLY A 223 2.39 -1.27 -9.95
CA GLY A 223 1.10 -1.37 -9.28
C GLY A 223 1.25 -1.45 -7.77
N GLY A 224 0.13 -1.68 -7.07
CA GLY A 224 0.09 -1.75 -5.62
C GLY A 224 -0.29 -3.12 -5.09
N THR A 225 -0.46 -3.24 -3.78
CA THR A 225 -0.94 -4.47 -3.13
C THR A 225 -2.05 -4.15 -2.14
N CYS A 226 -2.52 -5.16 -1.41
CA CYS A 226 -3.43 -4.96 -0.29
C CYS A 226 -2.87 -4.01 0.79
N VAL A 227 -1.55 -3.81 0.87
CA VAL A 227 -0.94 -2.90 1.85
C VAL A 227 -0.96 -1.45 1.37
N SER A 228 -0.75 -1.22 0.07
CA SER A 228 -0.56 0.13 -0.48
C SER A 228 -1.78 0.70 -1.22
N MET A 229 -2.58 -0.13 -1.91
CA MET A 229 -3.76 0.33 -2.67
C MET A 229 -4.80 1.01 -1.76
N PRO A 230 -5.20 0.45 -0.61
CA PRO A 230 -6.14 1.12 0.29
C PRO A 230 -5.68 2.51 0.72
N VAL A 231 -4.36 2.68 0.95
CA VAL A 231 -3.77 3.96 1.36
C VAL A 231 -3.92 5.02 0.26
N LEU A 232 -3.66 4.64 -1.00
CA LEU A 232 -3.85 5.54 -2.15
C LEU A 232 -5.31 5.96 -2.30
N TYR A 233 -6.25 5.00 -2.16
CA TYR A 233 -7.68 5.29 -2.28
C TYR A 233 -8.16 6.20 -1.16
N VAL A 234 -7.72 5.96 0.09
CA VAL A 234 -8.00 6.86 1.22
C VAL A 234 -7.39 8.23 0.97
N ALA A 235 -6.16 8.33 0.45
CA ALA A 235 -5.51 9.60 0.17
C ALA A 235 -6.26 10.45 -0.88
N VAL A 236 -6.74 9.82 -1.96
CA VAL A 236 -7.52 10.48 -3.00
C VAL A 236 -8.92 10.82 -2.49
N GLY A 237 -9.63 9.89 -1.84
CA GLY A 237 -10.95 10.15 -1.29
C GLY A 237 -10.96 11.22 -0.20
N ARG A 238 -9.94 11.29 0.66
CA ARG A 238 -9.81 12.36 1.66
C ARG A 238 -9.68 13.73 1.01
N ARG A 239 -8.91 13.88 -0.08
CA ARG A 239 -8.86 15.14 -0.86
C ARG A 239 -10.22 15.58 -1.38
N LEU A 240 -11.14 14.65 -1.60
CA LEU A 240 -12.54 14.90 -2.00
C LEU A 240 -13.47 15.18 -0.80
N GLY A 241 -12.96 15.16 0.42
CA GLY A 241 -13.72 15.30 1.66
C GLY A 241 -14.46 14.02 2.07
N TYR A 242 -14.09 12.86 1.53
CA TYR A 242 -14.75 11.59 1.87
C TYR A 242 -14.28 11.08 3.24
N PRO A 243 -15.16 10.46 4.04
CA PRO A 243 -14.86 9.98 5.38
C PRO A 243 -14.17 8.61 5.35
N LEU A 244 -13.14 8.46 4.52
CA LEU A 244 -12.46 7.18 4.34
C LEU A 244 -11.42 6.93 5.42
N LYS A 245 -11.40 5.71 5.94
CA LYS A 245 -10.46 5.20 6.95
C LYS A 245 -9.80 3.92 6.42
N LEU A 246 -8.60 3.65 6.90
CA LEU A 246 -8.02 2.32 6.78
C LEU A 246 -8.63 1.40 7.84
N VAL A 247 -8.73 0.11 7.52
CA VAL A 247 -9.10 -0.97 8.44
C VAL A 247 -8.17 -2.14 8.17
N THR A 248 -7.81 -2.87 9.23
CA THR A 248 -6.91 -4.01 9.15
C THR A 248 -7.59 -5.30 9.59
N THR A 249 -7.24 -6.40 8.93
CA THR A 249 -7.28 -7.76 9.51
C THR A 249 -5.86 -8.18 9.89
N ASP A 250 -5.63 -9.47 10.08
CA ASP A 250 -4.31 -10.01 10.40
C ASP A 250 -3.28 -9.89 9.26
N SER A 251 -3.74 -9.89 8.02
CA SER A 251 -2.91 -10.00 6.81
C SER A 251 -3.44 -9.16 5.65
N HIS A 252 -4.44 -8.31 5.89
CA HIS A 252 -5.07 -7.48 4.87
C HIS A 252 -5.36 -6.08 5.39
N ILE A 253 -5.23 -5.09 4.52
CA ILE A 253 -5.69 -3.72 4.75
C ILE A 253 -6.77 -3.43 3.72
N PHE A 254 -7.84 -2.76 4.13
CA PHE A 254 -8.90 -2.33 3.23
C PHE A 254 -9.43 -0.95 3.65
N VAL A 255 -10.31 -0.38 2.82
CA VAL A 255 -10.87 0.96 3.05
C VAL A 255 -12.24 0.82 3.69
N ARG A 256 -12.61 1.73 4.59
CA ARG A 256 -13.97 1.85 5.09
C ARG A 256 -14.46 3.28 4.92
N TRP A 257 -15.65 3.41 4.35
CA TRP A 257 -16.43 4.64 4.49
C TRP A 257 -16.98 4.66 5.91
N ASP A 258 -16.63 5.65 6.72
CA ASP A 258 -17.02 5.65 8.13
C ASP A 258 -17.40 7.07 8.62
N THR A 259 -18.70 7.29 8.75
CA THR A 259 -19.27 8.53 9.31
C THR A 259 -19.67 8.39 10.78
N SER A 260 -19.32 7.29 11.46
CA SER A 260 -19.69 7.06 12.87
C SER A 260 -18.87 7.86 13.88
N ASN A 261 -17.65 8.26 13.49
CA ASN A 261 -16.69 8.95 14.37
C ASN A 261 -16.17 10.24 13.69
N THR A 262 -17.06 11.20 13.48
CA THR A 262 -16.80 12.39 12.65
C THR A 262 -16.27 13.60 13.41
N ASP A 263 -15.42 13.41 14.41
CA ASP A 263 -14.83 14.54 15.14
C ASP A 263 -13.73 15.28 14.34
N TRP A 264 -13.08 14.63 13.36
CA TRP A 264 -11.85 15.20 12.77
C TRP A 264 -11.84 15.46 11.26
N TYR A 265 -12.88 15.09 10.48
CA TYR A 265 -12.79 15.24 9.02
C TYR A 265 -14.06 15.64 8.26
N VAL A 266 -15.26 15.49 8.81
CA VAL A 266 -16.50 15.55 7.99
C VAL A 266 -17.26 16.83 8.24
N LYS A 267 -17.40 17.66 7.20
CA LYS A 267 -18.51 18.63 7.11
C LYS A 267 -19.81 17.85 6.89
N PRO A 268 -20.98 18.32 7.39
CA PRO A 268 -22.25 17.58 7.43
C PRO A 268 -22.92 17.36 6.05
N LYS A 269 -22.15 16.95 5.03
CA LYS A 269 -22.65 16.68 3.67
C LYS A 269 -23.20 15.27 3.51
N TYR A 270 -22.79 14.32 4.35
CA TYR A 270 -23.18 12.90 4.23
C TYR A 270 -24.06 12.47 5.39
N SER A 271 -24.92 11.49 5.14
CA SER A 271 -25.77 10.85 6.14
C SER A 271 -24.89 10.36 7.31
N ILE A 272 -25.10 10.92 8.50
CA ILE A 272 -24.44 10.45 9.71
C ILE A 272 -24.87 9.00 9.96
N GLY A 273 -23.91 8.12 10.24
CA GLY A 273 -24.15 6.72 10.58
C GLY A 273 -23.99 5.73 9.42
N GLU A 274 -23.70 6.17 8.19
CA GLU A 274 -23.30 5.26 7.13
C GLU A 274 -21.87 4.75 7.36
N SER A 275 -21.72 3.42 7.42
CA SER A 275 -20.45 2.73 7.53
C SER A 275 -20.44 1.46 6.68
N PHE A 276 -19.48 1.33 5.76
CA PHE A 276 -19.31 0.14 4.93
C PHE A 276 -17.88 -0.01 4.42
N ASN A 277 -17.45 -1.26 4.21
CA ASN A 277 -16.12 -1.57 3.72
C ASN A 277 -16.06 -1.43 2.19
N ILE A 278 -14.87 -1.14 1.69
CA ILE A 278 -14.53 -0.98 0.28
C ILE A 278 -13.23 -1.77 0.05
N GLU A 279 -13.35 -2.87 -0.68
CA GLU A 279 -12.20 -3.59 -1.23
C GLU A 279 -11.71 -2.85 -2.46
N THR A 280 -10.39 -2.68 -2.59
CA THR A 280 -9.76 -1.86 -3.64
C THR A 280 -8.82 -2.68 -4.54
N THR A 281 -8.50 -3.92 -4.16
CA THR A 281 -7.54 -4.77 -4.86
C THR A 281 -8.10 -5.48 -6.10
N ASN A 282 -9.43 -5.56 -6.24
CA ASN A 282 -10.09 -6.24 -7.36
C ASN A 282 -11.36 -5.52 -7.81
N GLY A 283 -11.23 -4.24 -8.16
CA GLY A 283 -12.38 -3.38 -8.45
C GLY A 283 -13.19 -3.04 -7.18
N PHE A 284 -14.45 -2.64 -7.36
CA PHE A 284 -15.32 -2.24 -6.24
C PHE A 284 -16.07 -3.44 -5.66
N ASN A 285 -15.71 -3.87 -4.45
CA ASN A 285 -16.52 -4.80 -3.65
C ASN A 285 -16.75 -4.23 -2.25
N ARG A 286 -17.85 -4.64 -1.61
CA ARG A 286 -18.30 -4.13 -0.30
C ARG A 286 -18.55 -5.26 0.69
N TYR A 287 -17.57 -6.14 0.83
CA TYR A 287 -17.66 -7.24 1.78
C TYR A 287 -17.83 -6.72 3.21
N ASN A 288 -18.76 -7.29 3.98
CA ASN A 288 -18.96 -6.88 5.37
C ASN A 288 -17.86 -7.45 6.29
N ASP A 289 -17.92 -7.12 7.58
CA ASP A 289 -16.91 -7.58 8.54
C ASP A 289 -16.93 -9.10 8.72
N ASP A 290 -18.09 -9.75 8.58
CA ASP A 290 -18.19 -11.22 8.66
C ASP A 290 -17.37 -11.92 7.59
N TYR A 291 -17.33 -11.36 6.37
CA TYR A 291 -16.44 -11.85 5.32
C TYR A 291 -14.97 -11.78 5.77
N TYR A 292 -14.52 -10.64 6.29
CA TYR A 292 -13.14 -10.46 6.76
C TYR A 292 -12.81 -11.18 8.06
N ARG A 293 -13.82 -11.68 8.79
CA ARG A 293 -13.62 -12.65 9.89
C ARG A 293 -13.29 -14.04 9.40
N ALA A 294 -13.61 -14.37 8.15
CA ALA A 294 -13.39 -15.69 7.55
C ALA A 294 -12.27 -15.70 6.50
N TRP A 295 -11.95 -14.56 5.89
CA TRP A 295 -10.95 -14.44 4.83
C TRP A 295 -9.81 -13.48 5.24
N PRO A 296 -8.53 -13.80 4.90
CA PRO A 296 -8.09 -15.00 4.18
C PRO A 296 -8.04 -16.25 5.06
N ARG A 297 -8.12 -16.08 6.38
CA ARG A 297 -8.34 -17.14 7.35
C ARG A 297 -9.37 -16.73 8.40
N ILE A 298 -9.82 -17.70 9.18
CA ILE A 298 -10.74 -17.46 10.29
C ILE A 298 -10.03 -16.70 11.42
N LEU A 299 -10.62 -15.59 11.85
CA LEU A 299 -10.21 -14.79 13.00
C LEU A 299 -11.12 -15.09 14.19
N THR A 300 -10.51 -15.41 15.32
CA THR A 300 -11.24 -15.54 16.59
C THR A 300 -11.65 -14.16 17.12
N GLU A 301 -12.72 -14.11 17.92
CA GLU A 301 -13.15 -12.88 18.58
C GLU A 301 -12.03 -12.29 19.46
N GLN A 302 -11.27 -13.16 20.15
CA GLN A 302 -10.13 -12.74 20.95
C GLN A 302 -9.05 -12.08 20.11
N GLU A 303 -8.72 -12.60 18.93
CA GLU A 303 -7.75 -11.97 18.01
C GLU A 303 -8.25 -10.61 17.53
N VAL A 304 -9.54 -10.51 17.18
CA VAL A 304 -10.15 -9.26 16.71
C VAL A 304 -10.06 -8.19 17.80
N LEU A 305 -10.48 -8.52 19.03
CA LEU A 305 -10.43 -7.60 20.17
C LEU A 305 -9.00 -7.23 20.54
N LYS A 306 -8.10 -8.21 20.62
CA LYS A 306 -6.72 -8.01 21.08
C LYS A 306 -5.88 -7.18 20.10
N ASN A 307 -6.14 -7.28 18.79
CA ASN A 307 -5.36 -6.58 17.77
C ASN A 307 -6.09 -5.36 17.17
N GLY A 308 -7.31 -5.06 17.63
CA GLY A 308 -8.11 -3.97 17.07
C GLY A 308 -8.44 -4.17 15.59
N TYR A 309 -8.67 -5.41 15.15
CA TYR A 309 -9.07 -5.69 13.77
C TYR A 309 -10.51 -5.28 13.50
N LEU A 310 -10.82 -5.01 12.23
CA LEU A 310 -12.18 -4.63 11.78
C LEU A 310 -12.69 -3.32 12.40
N VAL A 311 -11.78 -2.50 12.91
CA VAL A 311 -12.04 -1.15 13.42
C VAL A 311 -11.31 -0.13 12.54
N SER A 312 -11.97 0.99 12.26
CA SER A 312 -11.37 2.12 11.57
C SER A 312 -10.17 2.66 12.33
N LEU A 313 -9.02 2.72 11.66
CA LEU A 313 -7.80 3.26 12.23
C LEU A 313 -7.91 4.76 12.47
N SER A 314 -7.38 5.21 13.61
CA SER A 314 -7.01 6.60 13.86
C SER A 314 -5.72 6.98 13.08
N PRO A 315 -5.44 8.28 12.87
CA PRO A 315 -4.22 8.70 12.18
C PRO A 315 -2.91 8.20 12.83
N ALA A 316 -2.88 8.04 14.16
CA ALA A 316 -1.74 7.48 14.87
C ALA A 316 -1.55 5.98 14.57
N GLU A 317 -2.66 5.23 14.49
CA GLU A 317 -2.64 3.82 14.10
C GLU A 317 -2.27 3.65 12.62
N GLU A 318 -2.76 4.50 11.72
CA GLU A 318 -2.35 4.53 10.31
C GLU A 318 -0.83 4.74 10.19
N PHE A 319 -0.28 5.70 10.94
CA PHE A 319 1.17 5.94 10.98
C PHE A 319 1.94 4.74 11.55
N ALA A 320 1.43 4.09 12.59
CA ALA A 320 2.03 2.88 13.16
C ALA A 320 2.11 1.75 12.11
N GLN A 321 1.06 1.54 11.31
CA GLN A 321 1.07 0.57 10.21
C GLN A 321 2.14 0.87 9.16
N PHE A 322 2.33 2.15 8.80
CA PHE A 322 3.36 2.53 7.82
C PHE A 322 4.78 2.34 8.38
N MET A 323 4.99 2.59 9.68
CA MET A 323 6.24 2.29 10.35
C MET A 323 6.49 0.78 10.45
N ALA A 324 5.46 -0.03 10.66
CA ALA A 324 5.57 -1.47 10.61
C ALA A 324 5.94 -1.97 9.21
N ALA A 325 5.29 -1.47 8.15
CA ALA A 325 5.66 -1.78 6.76
C ALA A 325 7.13 -1.44 6.45
N ARG A 326 7.61 -0.29 6.96
CA ARG A 326 9.04 0.10 6.88
C ARG A 326 9.94 -0.89 7.62
N GLY A 327 9.50 -1.35 8.80
CA GLY A 327 10.19 -2.37 9.60
C GLY A 327 10.22 -3.74 8.91
N HIS A 328 9.14 -4.15 8.26
CA HIS A 328 9.07 -5.40 7.50
C HIS A 328 10.04 -5.38 6.33
N HIS A 329 10.10 -4.28 5.57
CA HIS A 329 11.12 -4.11 4.53
C HIS A 329 12.53 -4.29 5.10
N ALA A 330 12.84 -3.59 6.21
CA ALA A 330 14.14 -3.69 6.86
C ALA A 330 14.46 -5.11 7.37
N MET A 331 13.47 -5.86 7.86
CA MET A 331 13.64 -7.27 8.26
C MET A 331 13.99 -8.14 7.05
N ASP A 332 13.24 -8.01 5.97
CA ASP A 332 13.38 -8.82 4.75
C ASP A 332 14.75 -8.61 4.08
N VAL A 333 15.31 -7.41 4.16
CA VAL A 333 16.66 -7.10 3.64
C VAL A 333 17.78 -7.26 4.68
N GLY A 334 17.49 -7.85 5.84
CA GLY A 334 18.49 -8.18 6.87
C GLY A 334 19.02 -6.99 7.69
N GLN A 335 18.37 -5.84 7.63
CA GLN A 335 18.75 -4.63 8.39
C GLN A 335 18.07 -4.61 9.77
N TYR A 336 18.35 -5.61 10.61
CA TYR A 336 17.61 -5.83 11.86
C TYR A 336 17.62 -4.66 12.84
N ALA A 337 18.76 -3.99 13.06
CA ALA A 337 18.81 -2.83 13.96
C ALA A 337 17.92 -1.67 13.47
N PHE A 338 17.80 -1.52 12.15
CA PHE A 338 16.92 -0.53 11.54
C PHE A 338 15.45 -0.95 11.64
N ALA A 339 15.15 -2.23 11.42
CA ALA A 339 13.82 -2.79 11.65
C ALA A 339 13.37 -2.58 13.10
N THR A 340 14.24 -2.84 14.08
CA THR A 340 13.94 -2.64 15.51
C THR A 340 13.50 -1.20 15.79
N ARG A 341 14.21 -0.20 15.23
CA ARG A 341 13.81 1.22 15.36
C ARG A 341 12.45 1.51 14.74
N CYS A 342 12.16 0.90 13.59
CA CYS A 342 10.87 1.08 12.92
C CYS A 342 9.72 0.51 13.75
N TYR A 343 9.88 -0.70 14.30
CA TYR A 343 8.88 -1.31 15.19
C TYR A 343 8.74 -0.61 16.53
N GLU A 344 9.82 -0.07 17.09
CA GLU A 344 9.76 0.80 18.27
C GLU A 344 8.91 2.04 17.99
N ASN A 345 9.10 2.70 16.83
CA ASN A 345 8.28 3.84 16.43
C ASN A 345 6.82 3.46 16.15
N ALA A 346 6.56 2.28 15.57
CA ALA A 346 5.20 1.76 15.41
C ALA A 346 4.51 1.58 16.77
N PHE A 347 5.18 0.91 17.72
CA PHE A 347 4.69 0.73 19.09
C PHE A 347 4.49 2.06 19.83
N ARG A 348 5.43 3.00 19.66
CA ARG A 348 5.29 4.34 20.25
C ARG A 348 4.08 5.07 19.69
N SER A 349 3.73 4.91 18.42
CA SER A 349 2.54 5.50 17.80
C SER A 349 1.25 4.81 18.26
N ASP A 350 1.23 3.48 18.25
CA ASP A 350 0.13 2.66 18.73
C ASP A 350 0.64 1.48 19.59
N GLY A 351 0.64 1.66 20.90
CA GLY A 351 1.08 0.63 21.85
C GLY A 351 -0.02 -0.38 22.21
N SER A 352 -1.24 -0.19 21.71
CA SER A 352 -2.38 -1.04 22.05
C SER A 352 -2.34 -2.38 21.32
N ARG A 353 -1.70 -2.41 20.13
CA ARG A 353 -1.58 -3.62 19.31
C ARG A 353 -0.33 -4.42 19.69
N PRO A 354 -0.48 -5.69 20.09
CA PRO A 354 0.65 -6.50 20.57
C PRO A 354 1.59 -6.95 19.44
N CYS A 355 1.18 -6.88 18.17
CA CYS A 355 2.05 -7.25 17.05
C CYS A 355 3.30 -6.35 16.99
N PHE A 356 3.18 -5.05 17.24
CA PHE A 356 4.32 -4.13 17.14
C PHE A 356 5.39 -4.42 18.18
N SER A 357 5.02 -4.72 19.44
CA SER A 357 5.98 -5.12 20.46
C SER A 357 6.56 -6.50 20.18
N ALA A 358 5.77 -7.44 19.65
CA ALA A 358 6.28 -8.76 19.24
C ALA A 358 7.32 -8.66 18.11
N TRP A 359 7.06 -7.85 17.07
CA TRP A 359 8.00 -7.60 15.99
C TRP A 359 9.26 -6.86 16.47
N PHE A 360 9.09 -5.86 17.35
CA PHE A 360 10.21 -5.20 18.01
C PHE A 360 11.11 -6.20 18.74
N LEU A 361 10.55 -7.06 19.60
CA LEU A 361 11.33 -8.03 20.37
C LEU A 361 12.09 -9.00 19.47
N ARG A 362 11.44 -9.51 18.41
CA ARG A 362 12.06 -10.40 17.42
C ARG A 362 13.26 -9.73 16.73
N ALA A 363 13.14 -8.48 16.33
CA ALA A 363 14.22 -7.73 15.68
C ALA A 363 15.33 -7.32 16.67
N ALA A 364 14.97 -6.93 17.89
CA ALA A 364 15.92 -6.52 18.93
C ALA A 364 16.84 -7.68 19.36
N GLN A 365 16.29 -8.89 19.49
CA GLN A 365 17.04 -10.09 19.87
C GLN A 365 18.18 -10.46 18.92
N VAL A 366 18.12 -10.02 17.65
CA VAL A 366 19.14 -10.32 16.63
C VAL A 366 20.04 -9.13 16.30
N SER A 367 19.80 -7.95 16.90
CA SER A 367 20.50 -6.71 16.56
C SER A 367 21.24 -6.04 17.72
N ASP A 368 21.23 -6.65 18.93
CA ASP A 368 21.77 -6.09 20.18
C ASP A 368 21.28 -4.65 20.47
N TYR A 369 20.11 -4.30 19.93
CA TYR A 369 19.57 -2.94 20.00
C TYR A 369 19.09 -2.59 21.41
N GLN A 370 19.45 -1.39 21.87
CA GLN A 370 18.99 -0.81 23.14
C GLN A 370 17.89 0.22 22.86
N THR A 371 16.69 -0.05 23.34
CA THR A 371 15.54 0.86 23.19
C THR A 371 15.58 1.98 24.23
N LYS A 372 15.05 3.14 23.84
CA LYS A 372 14.84 4.27 24.77
C LYS A 372 13.42 4.30 25.34
N THR A 373 12.58 3.35 24.94
CA THR A 373 11.19 3.22 25.38
C THR A 373 11.16 2.30 26.62
N PRO A 374 10.86 2.83 27.82
CA PRO A 374 10.97 2.07 29.07
C PRO A 374 10.14 0.78 29.07
N GLU A 375 8.94 0.81 28.48
CA GLU A 375 8.04 -0.34 28.38
C GLU A 375 8.67 -1.46 27.54
N LEU A 376 9.25 -1.11 26.38
CA LEU A 376 9.92 -2.07 25.51
C LEU A 376 11.23 -2.59 26.14
N GLN A 377 11.94 -1.74 26.88
CA GLN A 377 13.13 -2.16 27.64
C GLN A 377 12.75 -3.22 28.69
N GLN A 378 11.66 -3.00 29.41
CA GLN A 378 11.14 -3.96 30.38
C GLN A 378 10.74 -5.28 29.72
N MET A 379 10.04 -5.22 28.58
CA MET A 379 9.68 -6.41 27.80
C MET A 379 10.91 -7.18 27.31
N LEU A 380 11.95 -6.48 26.85
CA LEU A 380 13.20 -7.10 26.39
C LEU A 380 13.94 -7.80 27.54
N LEU A 381 13.99 -7.17 28.72
CA LEU A 381 14.55 -7.78 29.93
C LEU A 381 13.77 -9.04 30.34
N GLN A 382 12.44 -8.99 30.31
CA GLN A 382 11.59 -10.16 30.60
C GLN A 382 11.81 -11.29 29.58
N ALA A 383 11.92 -10.97 28.30
CA ALA A 383 12.18 -11.95 27.24
C ALA A 383 13.55 -12.61 27.39
N ASN A 384 14.58 -11.87 27.80
CA ASN A 384 15.94 -12.38 28.02
C ASN A 384 16.10 -13.19 29.32
N ASN A 385 15.33 -12.86 30.35
CA ASN A 385 15.34 -13.54 31.65
C ASN A 385 14.36 -14.72 31.73
N GLY A 386 13.50 -14.90 30.73
CA GLY A 386 12.60 -16.05 30.65
C GLY A 386 13.38 -17.37 30.66
N PRO A 387 12.81 -18.46 31.21
CA PRO A 387 13.50 -19.75 31.24
C PRO A 387 13.98 -20.07 29.84
N GLN A 388 15.32 -20.16 29.66
CA GLN A 388 15.91 -20.52 28.38
C GLN A 388 15.29 -21.86 27.99
N LYS A 389 14.32 -21.83 27.07
CA LYS A 389 13.75 -23.06 26.50
C LYS A 389 14.96 -23.80 25.96
N LYS A 390 15.31 -24.94 26.58
CA LYS A 390 16.46 -25.79 26.20
C LYS A 390 16.54 -25.78 24.67
N LYS A 391 17.61 -25.20 24.10
CA LYS A 391 17.78 -25.04 22.65
C LYS A 391 17.37 -26.36 22.00
N LYS A 392 16.23 -26.38 21.30
CA LYS A 392 15.91 -27.51 20.43
C LYS A 392 17.08 -27.63 19.45
N PRO A 393 17.59 -28.85 19.17
CA PRO A 393 18.73 -29.04 18.29
C PRO A 393 18.51 -28.28 16.98
N GLN A 394 19.55 -27.56 16.54
CA GLN A 394 19.54 -26.74 15.34
C GLN A 394 19.01 -27.57 14.16
N ILE A 395 17.82 -27.22 13.68
CA ILE A 395 17.31 -27.69 12.39
C ILE A 395 18.16 -26.99 11.32
N PRO A 396 18.68 -27.71 10.31
CA PRO A 396 19.55 -27.12 9.30
C PRO A 396 18.81 -26.05 8.49
N ASN A 397 19.56 -25.01 8.11
CA ASN A 397 19.13 -23.84 7.35
C ASN A 397 18.24 -24.16 6.14
N GLY A 398 17.20 -23.33 5.97
CA GLY A 398 16.52 -23.10 4.70
C GLY A 398 15.08 -23.62 4.67
N HIS A 399 14.12 -22.70 4.62
CA HIS A 399 12.69 -22.90 4.34
C HIS A 399 11.94 -23.81 5.32
N ASP A 400 11.39 -23.22 6.40
CA ASP A 400 10.11 -23.64 7.02
C ASP A 400 9.99 -23.06 8.43
N LEU A 401 9.80 -21.75 8.50
CA LEU A 401 8.99 -21.14 9.55
C LEU A 401 8.17 -20.06 8.85
N GLN A 402 7.12 -20.53 8.17
CA GLN A 402 6.07 -19.68 7.62
C GLN A 402 5.60 -18.75 8.74
N ASP A 403 5.83 -17.44 8.57
CA ASP A 403 4.94 -16.46 9.17
C ASP A 403 3.51 -16.80 8.68
N PRO A 404 2.44 -16.58 9.44
CA PRO A 404 1.08 -16.71 8.91
C PRO A 404 0.80 -15.78 7.70
N LEU A 405 1.79 -14.99 7.26
CA LEU A 405 1.80 -14.21 6.02
C LEU A 405 2.04 -15.03 4.75
N ASP A 406 2.48 -16.29 4.84
CA ASP A 406 2.78 -17.16 3.67
C ASP A 406 1.62 -18.09 3.26
N THR A 407 0.39 -17.87 3.74
CA THR A 407 -0.76 -18.61 3.19
C THR A 407 -0.99 -18.19 1.74
N VAL A 408 -0.73 -19.12 0.82
CA VAL A 408 -1.22 -19.16 -0.56
C VAL A 408 -2.61 -18.53 -0.60
N LEU A 409 -2.78 -17.43 -1.34
CA LEU A 409 -4.08 -16.83 -1.57
C LEU A 409 -4.97 -17.91 -2.18
N PRO A 410 -6.03 -18.40 -1.52
CA PRO A 410 -7.04 -19.16 -2.24
C PRO A 410 -7.59 -18.21 -3.30
N GLN A 411 -7.69 -18.70 -4.55
CA GLN A 411 -8.44 -18.00 -5.58
C GLN A 411 -9.76 -17.55 -4.98
N SER A 412 -10.10 -16.28 -5.20
CA SER A 412 -11.32 -15.63 -4.74
C SER A 412 -12.49 -16.62 -4.82
N PRO A 413 -13.30 -16.81 -3.76
CA PRO A 413 -14.51 -17.63 -3.90
C PRO A 413 -15.28 -17.11 -5.11
N LYS A 414 -15.67 -18.01 -6.01
CA LYS A 414 -16.54 -17.65 -7.14
C LYS A 414 -17.70 -16.82 -6.58
N PRO A 415 -18.02 -15.66 -7.17
CA PRO A 415 -19.07 -14.81 -6.64
C PRO A 415 -20.34 -15.66 -6.48
N PHE A 416 -20.92 -15.64 -5.28
CA PHE A 416 -22.26 -16.15 -5.06
C PHE A 416 -23.14 -15.51 -6.12
N GLY A 417 -23.73 -16.34 -6.98
CA GLY A 417 -24.61 -15.88 -8.05
C GLY A 417 -25.81 -15.17 -7.47
N VAL A 418 -25.70 -13.86 -7.28
CA VAL A 418 -26.87 -12.99 -7.20
C VAL A 418 -27.52 -13.09 -8.56
N GLN A 419 -28.71 -13.69 -8.63
CA GLN A 419 -29.54 -13.59 -9.81
C GLN A 419 -29.84 -12.10 -10.06
N VAL A 420 -29.09 -11.50 -10.97
CA VAL A 420 -29.44 -10.21 -11.55
C VAL A 420 -30.68 -10.49 -12.39
N GLN A 421 -31.85 -10.09 -11.88
CA GLN A 421 -33.05 -9.98 -12.70
C GLN A 421 -32.71 -9.08 -13.90
N GLN A 422 -32.71 -9.66 -15.10
CA GLN A 422 -32.60 -8.90 -16.34
C GLN A 422 -33.74 -7.87 -16.35
N LEU A 423 -33.40 -6.59 -16.31
CA LEU A 423 -34.37 -5.52 -16.53
C LEU A 423 -34.87 -5.62 -17.99
N PRO A 424 -36.18 -5.36 -18.23
CA PRO A 424 -36.74 -5.43 -19.57
C PRO A 424 -36.11 -4.42 -20.51
N ASN A 425 -35.85 -4.86 -21.74
CA ASN A 425 -35.31 -4.06 -22.83
C ASN A 425 -36.25 -2.87 -23.14
N PRO A 426 -35.79 -1.60 -23.00
CA PRO A 426 -36.62 -0.42 -23.23
C PRO A 426 -37.02 -0.22 -24.70
N ASN A 427 -36.49 -1.00 -25.65
CA ASN A 427 -36.86 -0.93 -27.07
C ASN A 427 -38.07 -1.80 -27.47
N ARG A 428 -38.86 -2.29 -26.51
CA ARG A 428 -40.16 -2.93 -26.76
C ARG A 428 -41.32 -2.14 -26.16
N ILE A 429 -41.54 -0.92 -26.67
CA ILE A 429 -42.86 -0.28 -26.60
C ILE A 429 -43.16 0.20 -28.02
N ASN A 430 -44.21 -0.38 -28.62
CA ASN A 430 -44.73 -0.26 -29.99
C ASN A 430 -44.41 -1.43 -30.93
N GLN A 431 -45.02 -2.59 -30.66
CA GLN A 431 -45.72 -3.41 -31.64
C GLN A 431 -46.94 -4.04 -30.99
#